data_AF-A0A7W7PSP5-F1
#
_entry.id   AF-A0A7W7PSP5-F1
#
_cell.length_a   1.000
_cell.length_b   1.000
_cell.length_c   1.000
_cell.angle_alpha   90.00
_cell.angle_beta   90.00
_cell.angle_gamma   90.00
#
_symmetry.space_group_name_H-M   'P 1'
#
loop_
_entity.id
_entity.type
_entity.pdbx_description
1 polymer ?
#
loop_
_entity_poly.entity_id
_entity_poly.type
_entity_poly.pdbx_seq_one_letter_code
_entity_poly.pdbx_strand_id
1 'polypeptide(L)'
;MSEENRLGDYLRARRELVTPADMGLPAHGIRRVPGLRREEVAMLAGISSDYYLRLEQGRDRNPSAQVLDALARVLRLDDTATAYLHQLAAPRPRARRRPSRRPSVPPATAQLLESIGLPAFVTDRTLDVIAVNPLASALVPSVRVGENRLRSFFLDPAERALHADWSRTAAQCVAVFRRRLGSDVDDPRVVRLVGELSLASAEFRKVWARHDVRPVVDKPIRMNHPQVGELSLTLSKLDVDGPDGLMLAAYHAAPGTGDAERLALLASLTTGSARRPADAPGARTAHGSPGTR
;
A
#
# COMPACT_ATOMS: atom_id res chain seq x y z
N MET A 1 -24.00 6.43 -16.39
CA MET A 1 -22.77 6.98 -15.78
C MET A 1 -21.62 6.21 -16.37
N SER A 2 -20.77 6.88 -17.15
CA SER A 2 -19.76 6.27 -18.02
C SER A 2 -18.88 5.29 -17.25
N GLU A 3 -18.67 4.09 -17.79
CA GLU A 3 -17.50 3.30 -17.41
C GLU A 3 -16.28 4.22 -17.53
N GLU A 4 -15.66 4.53 -16.39
CA GLU A 4 -14.47 5.38 -16.30
C GLU A 4 -13.39 4.83 -17.23
N ASN A 5 -12.81 5.69 -18.05
CA ASN A 5 -11.79 5.31 -19.02
C ASN A 5 -10.44 5.09 -18.34
N ARG A 6 -10.34 4.03 -17.55
CA ARG A 6 -9.15 3.73 -16.73
C ARG A 6 -7.89 3.58 -17.56
N LEU A 7 -7.99 2.99 -18.75
CA LEU A 7 -6.88 2.88 -19.69
C LEU A 7 -6.39 4.27 -20.09
N GLY A 8 -7.28 5.15 -20.54
CA GLY A 8 -6.88 6.49 -20.94
C GLY A 8 -6.41 7.37 -19.80
N ASP A 9 -6.98 7.23 -18.60
CA ASP A 9 -6.49 7.94 -17.41
C ASP A 9 -5.09 7.47 -17.00
N TYR A 10 -4.83 6.15 -17.09
CA TYR A 10 -3.49 5.60 -16.91
C TYR A 10 -2.51 6.14 -17.97
N LEU A 11 -2.86 6.08 -19.25
CA LEU A 11 -2.02 6.60 -20.34
C LEU A 11 -1.71 8.08 -20.16
N ARG A 12 -2.73 8.90 -19.83
CA ARG A 12 -2.57 10.34 -19.56
C ARG A 12 -1.58 10.59 -18.41
N ALA A 13 -1.80 9.93 -17.27
CA ALA A 13 -0.95 10.08 -16.09
C ALA A 13 0.49 9.64 -16.36
N ARG A 14 0.70 8.52 -17.06
CA ARG A 14 2.05 8.04 -17.41
C ARG A 14 2.75 8.94 -18.42
N ARG A 15 2.02 9.44 -19.42
CA ARG A 15 2.54 10.38 -20.43
C ARG A 15 3.07 11.67 -19.81
N GLU A 16 2.38 12.20 -18.81
CA GLU A 16 2.78 13.43 -18.11
C GLU A 16 4.06 13.27 -17.27
N LEU A 17 4.49 12.03 -16.99
CA LEU A 17 5.69 11.73 -16.21
C LEU A 17 6.94 11.50 -17.07
N VAL A 18 6.80 11.16 -18.34
CA VAL A 18 7.96 10.96 -19.23
C VAL A 18 8.31 12.28 -19.88
N THR A 19 9.57 12.71 -19.72
CA THR A 19 10.02 13.96 -20.33
C THR A 19 10.44 13.72 -21.77
N PRO A 20 10.36 14.74 -22.64
CA PRO A 20 10.84 14.59 -24.02
C PRO A 20 12.34 14.30 -24.10
N ALA A 21 13.13 14.82 -23.14
CA ALA A 21 14.56 14.53 -23.04
C ALA A 21 14.83 13.03 -22.76
N ASP A 22 13.98 12.35 -21.99
CA ASP A 22 14.07 10.90 -21.77
C ASP A 22 13.96 10.09 -23.07
N MET A 23 13.33 10.66 -24.09
CA MET A 23 13.14 10.07 -25.42
C MET A 23 14.08 10.65 -26.48
N GLY A 24 15.09 11.41 -26.07
CA GLY A 24 16.02 12.08 -26.99
C GLY A 24 15.36 13.17 -27.85
N LEU A 25 14.16 13.63 -27.48
CA LEU A 25 13.45 14.68 -28.20
C LEU A 25 13.88 16.06 -27.69
N PRO A 26 14.15 17.01 -28.60
CA PRO A 26 14.49 18.36 -28.22
C PRO A 26 13.31 19.07 -27.55
N ALA A 27 13.60 19.83 -26.50
CA ALA A 27 12.60 20.63 -25.79
C ALA A 27 12.41 22.00 -26.46
N HIS A 28 11.72 22.03 -27.60
CA HIS A 28 11.46 23.27 -28.32
C HIS A 28 10.25 24.05 -27.76
N GLY A 29 10.43 25.37 -27.57
CA GLY A 29 9.36 26.37 -27.37
C GLY A 29 8.72 26.44 -25.97
N ILE A 30 7.72 27.33 -25.83
CA ILE A 30 6.93 27.47 -24.59
C ILE A 30 6.02 26.24 -24.45
N ARG A 31 6.38 25.32 -23.55
CA ARG A 31 5.62 24.10 -23.26
C ARG A 31 4.61 24.33 -22.14
N ARG A 32 3.34 23.97 -22.39
CA ARG A 32 2.27 24.00 -21.39
C ARG A 32 2.27 22.79 -20.45
N VAL A 33 2.93 21.70 -20.85
CA VAL A 33 3.01 20.45 -20.06
C VAL A 33 4.47 20.00 -19.97
N PRO A 34 4.91 19.51 -18.79
CA PRO A 34 6.30 19.06 -18.58
C PRO A 34 6.60 17.71 -19.26
N GLY A 35 5.59 16.83 -19.40
CA GLY A 35 5.74 15.52 -20.04
C GLY A 35 5.51 15.52 -21.55
N LEU A 36 5.49 14.32 -22.14
CA LEU A 36 5.28 14.12 -23.57
C LEU A 36 3.91 14.68 -24.04
N ARG A 37 3.87 15.25 -25.24
CA ARG A 37 2.64 15.59 -25.96
C ARG A 37 2.02 14.33 -26.55
N ARG A 38 0.72 14.38 -26.84
CA ARG A 38 0.00 13.26 -27.49
C ARG A 38 0.63 12.88 -28.82
N GLU A 39 0.97 13.88 -29.62
CA GLU A 39 1.63 13.71 -30.92
C GLU A 39 3.01 13.06 -30.80
N GLU A 40 3.78 13.43 -29.77
CA GLU A 40 5.10 12.84 -29.51
C GLU A 40 4.97 11.37 -29.13
N VAL A 41 4.01 11.01 -28.26
CA VAL A 41 3.74 9.60 -27.91
C VAL A 41 3.30 8.81 -29.13
N ALA A 42 2.36 9.34 -29.90
CA ALA A 42 1.82 8.67 -31.08
C ALA A 42 2.91 8.41 -32.13
N MET A 43 3.76 9.41 -32.41
CA MET A 43 4.92 9.28 -33.29
C MET A 43 5.87 8.18 -32.81
N LEU A 44 6.28 8.21 -31.54
CA LEU A 44 7.23 7.25 -30.97
C LEU A 44 6.65 5.82 -30.91
N ALA A 45 5.33 5.69 -30.74
CA ALA A 45 4.63 4.41 -30.70
C ALA A 45 4.24 3.89 -32.10
N GLY A 46 4.45 4.66 -33.17
CA GLY A 46 4.09 4.26 -34.54
C GLY A 46 2.58 4.21 -34.79
N ILE A 47 1.81 5.07 -34.11
CA ILE A 47 0.34 5.15 -34.24
C ILE A 47 -0.09 6.57 -34.60
N SER A 48 -1.34 6.75 -35.05
CA SER A 48 -1.86 8.10 -35.31
C SER A 48 -2.17 8.87 -34.02
N SER A 49 -1.95 10.20 -34.06
CA SER A 49 -2.27 11.08 -32.92
C SER A 49 -3.77 11.00 -32.55
N ASP A 50 -4.65 10.92 -33.55
CA ASP A 50 -6.09 10.76 -33.35
C ASP A 50 -6.43 9.43 -32.66
N TYR A 51 -5.73 8.35 -32.99
CA TYR A 51 -5.94 7.06 -32.33
C TYR A 51 -5.52 7.12 -30.86
N TYR A 52 -4.35 7.69 -30.56
CA TYR A 52 -3.91 7.88 -29.18
C TYR A 52 -4.88 8.78 -28.38
N LEU A 53 -5.40 9.85 -28.99
CA LEU A 53 -6.42 10.70 -28.38
C LEU A 53 -7.70 9.93 -28.06
N ARG A 54 -8.17 9.06 -28.96
CA ARG A 54 -9.36 8.22 -28.72
C ARG A 54 -9.16 7.21 -27.61
N LEU A 55 -7.94 6.68 -27.43
CA LEU A 55 -7.59 5.86 -26.27
C LEU A 55 -7.67 6.68 -24.97
N GLU A 56 -7.09 7.89 -24.93
CA GLU A 56 -7.18 8.77 -23.74
C GLU A 56 -8.62 9.22 -23.42
N GLN A 57 -9.50 9.31 -24.43
CA GLN A 57 -10.92 9.68 -24.27
C GLN A 57 -11.83 8.47 -24.01
N GLY A 58 -11.36 7.25 -24.24
CA GLY A 58 -12.10 6.02 -23.99
C GLY A 58 -13.10 5.70 -25.09
N ARG A 59 -12.92 6.33 -26.24
CA ARG A 59 -13.66 6.07 -27.49
C ARG A 59 -13.14 4.81 -28.18
N ASP A 60 -11.85 4.52 -28.01
CA ASP A 60 -11.24 3.23 -28.35
C ASP A 60 -10.81 2.52 -27.04
N ARG A 61 -11.20 1.25 -26.89
CA ARG A 61 -11.01 0.50 -25.63
C ARG A 61 -10.25 -0.81 -25.77
N ASN A 62 -10.06 -1.29 -26.99
CA ASN A 62 -9.43 -2.57 -27.28
C ASN A 62 -8.22 -2.38 -28.20
N PRO A 63 -7.15 -1.68 -27.75
CA PRO A 63 -5.90 -1.67 -28.49
C PRO A 63 -5.30 -3.08 -28.56
N SER A 64 -4.56 -3.36 -29.64
CA SER A 64 -3.86 -4.64 -29.76
C SER A 64 -2.71 -4.73 -28.75
N ALA A 65 -2.28 -5.96 -28.43
CA ALA A 65 -1.11 -6.19 -27.56
C ALA A 65 0.14 -5.45 -28.08
N GLN A 66 0.35 -5.45 -29.40
CA GLN A 66 1.46 -4.72 -30.04
C GLN A 66 1.41 -3.21 -29.79
N VAL A 67 0.21 -2.60 -29.84
CA VAL A 67 0.04 -1.17 -29.51
C VAL A 67 0.35 -0.94 -28.03
N LEU A 68 -0.12 -1.81 -27.15
CA LEU A 68 0.14 -1.70 -25.72
C LEU A 68 1.64 -1.83 -25.40
N ASP A 69 2.36 -2.74 -26.05
CA ASP A 69 3.81 -2.91 -25.89
C ASP A 69 4.59 -1.71 -26.43
N ALA A 70 4.15 -1.14 -27.56
CA ALA A 70 4.74 0.09 -28.07
C ALA A 70 4.54 1.25 -27.11
N LEU A 71 3.32 1.43 -26.58
CA LEU A 71 3.02 2.45 -25.57
C LEU A 71 3.82 2.21 -24.27
N ALA A 72 3.96 0.97 -23.81
CA ALA A 72 4.74 0.64 -22.63
C ALA A 72 6.22 1.06 -22.77
N ARG A 73 6.82 0.80 -23.93
CA ARG A 73 8.21 1.23 -24.23
C ARG A 73 8.34 2.75 -24.25
N VAL A 74 7.45 3.46 -24.95
CA VAL A 74 7.48 4.93 -25.04
C VAL A 74 7.26 5.58 -23.67
N LEU A 75 6.38 5.00 -22.86
CA LEU A 75 6.08 5.47 -21.51
C LEU A 75 7.07 4.98 -20.45
N ARG A 76 8.13 4.27 -20.88
CA ARG A 76 9.20 3.71 -20.02
C ARG A 76 8.63 2.92 -18.84
N LEU A 77 7.61 2.11 -19.10
CA LEU A 77 7.00 1.25 -18.09
C LEU A 77 7.91 0.06 -17.81
N ASP A 78 8.05 -0.29 -16.54
CA ASP A 78 8.68 -1.56 -16.15
C ASP A 78 7.73 -2.74 -16.43
N ASP A 79 8.20 -3.97 -16.25
CA ASP A 79 7.42 -5.18 -16.52
C ASP A 79 6.11 -5.22 -15.71
N THR A 80 6.11 -4.70 -14.48
CA THR A 80 4.92 -4.67 -13.62
C THR A 80 3.89 -3.67 -14.13
N ALA A 81 4.35 -2.46 -14.48
CA ALA A 81 3.52 -1.42 -15.05
C ALA A 81 3.00 -1.77 -16.46
N THR A 82 3.76 -2.55 -17.22
CA THR A 82 3.39 -3.10 -18.53
C THR A 82 2.30 -4.17 -18.37
N ALA A 83 2.48 -5.13 -17.47
CA ALA A 83 1.44 -6.13 -17.17
C ALA A 83 0.13 -5.46 -16.70
N TYR A 84 0.22 -4.41 -15.88
CA TYR A 84 -0.95 -3.64 -15.46
C TYR A 84 -1.62 -2.91 -16.63
N LEU A 85 -0.86 -2.32 -17.55
CA LEU A 85 -1.39 -1.70 -18.77
C LEU A 85 -2.21 -2.70 -19.60
N HIS A 86 -1.68 -3.91 -19.80
CA HIS A 86 -2.39 -4.99 -20.48
C HIS A 86 -3.67 -5.40 -19.74
N GLN A 87 -3.62 -5.50 -18.40
CA GLN A 87 -4.78 -5.80 -17.59
C GLN A 87 -5.88 -4.72 -17.69
N LEU A 88 -5.52 -3.44 -17.83
CA LEU A 88 -6.48 -2.35 -18.01
C LEU A 88 -7.22 -2.42 -19.36
N ALA A 89 -6.55 -2.92 -20.40
CA ALA A 89 -7.12 -3.07 -21.74
C ALA A 89 -7.88 -4.40 -21.95
N ALA A 90 -7.68 -5.38 -21.07
CA ALA A 90 -8.33 -6.67 -21.18
C ALA A 90 -9.87 -6.57 -20.98
N PRO A 91 -10.68 -7.25 -21.81
CA PRO A 91 -12.12 -7.35 -21.61
C PRO A 91 -12.42 -7.92 -20.23
N ARG A 92 -13.28 -7.24 -19.46
CA ARG A 92 -13.61 -7.70 -18.11
C ARG A 92 -14.76 -8.69 -18.17
N PRO A 93 -14.59 -9.89 -17.59
CA PRO A 93 -15.74 -10.65 -17.12
C PRO A 93 -16.51 -9.74 -16.15
N ARG A 94 -17.84 -9.67 -16.28
CA ARG A 94 -18.68 -8.98 -15.28
C ARG A 94 -18.34 -9.58 -13.92
N ALA A 95 -17.62 -8.82 -13.09
CA ALA A 95 -17.25 -9.27 -11.76
C ALA A 95 -18.55 -9.56 -11.00
N ARG A 96 -18.77 -10.84 -10.65
CA ARG A 96 -19.81 -11.19 -9.69
C ARG A 96 -19.47 -10.44 -8.41
N ARG A 97 -20.30 -9.45 -8.04
CA ARG A 97 -20.25 -8.81 -6.73
C ARG A 97 -20.20 -9.91 -5.68
N ARG A 98 -19.03 -10.13 -5.08
CA ARG A 98 -18.92 -11.06 -3.96
C ARG A 98 -19.78 -10.48 -2.82
N PRO A 99 -20.58 -11.30 -2.13
CA PRO A 99 -21.31 -10.86 -0.95
C PRO A 99 -20.35 -10.16 0.00
N SER A 100 -20.77 -9.04 0.60
CA SER A 100 -19.99 -8.28 1.58
C SER A 100 -19.93 -9.05 2.90
N ARG A 101 -19.25 -10.20 2.92
CA ARG A 101 -18.85 -10.84 4.17
C ARG A 101 -17.63 -10.10 4.70
N ARG A 102 -17.59 -9.84 6.01
CA ARG A 102 -16.36 -9.35 6.63
C ARG A 102 -15.24 -10.36 6.35
N PRO A 103 -14.07 -9.92 5.84
CA PRO A 103 -12.92 -10.81 5.68
C PRO A 103 -12.62 -11.50 7.01
N SER A 104 -12.37 -12.80 6.97
CA SER A 104 -11.98 -13.56 8.16
C SER A 104 -10.62 -14.19 7.91
N VAL A 105 -9.71 -14.05 8.88
CA VAL A 105 -8.41 -14.72 8.81
C VAL A 105 -8.63 -16.24 8.92
N PRO A 106 -8.07 -17.05 8.00
CA PRO A 106 -8.12 -18.50 8.14
C PRO A 106 -7.47 -18.95 9.46
N PRO A 107 -7.99 -20.00 10.15
CA PRO A 107 -7.43 -20.44 11.42
C PRO A 107 -5.93 -20.75 11.38
N ALA A 108 -5.44 -21.37 10.30
CA ALA A 108 -4.02 -21.65 10.11
C ALA A 108 -3.18 -20.37 10.01
N THR A 109 -3.71 -19.32 9.36
CA THR A 109 -3.03 -18.02 9.27
C THR A 109 -3.01 -17.30 10.62
N ALA A 110 -4.07 -17.42 11.43
CA ALA A 110 -4.09 -16.88 12.78
C ALA A 110 -3.05 -17.58 13.69
N GLN A 111 -2.99 -18.92 13.65
CA GLN A 111 -1.96 -19.69 14.36
C GLN A 111 -0.54 -19.35 13.90
N LEU A 112 -0.34 -19.16 12.59
CA LEU A 112 0.93 -18.69 12.05
C LEU A 112 1.29 -17.31 12.60
N LEU A 113 0.33 -16.37 12.62
CA LEU A 113 0.54 -15.01 13.12
C LEU A 113 0.97 -15.00 14.60
N GLU A 114 0.43 -15.91 15.41
CA GLU A 114 0.79 -16.08 16.83
C GLU A 114 2.17 -16.72 17.03
N SER A 115 2.61 -17.60 16.12
CA SER A 115 3.91 -18.29 16.22
C SER A 115 5.07 -17.51 15.58
N ILE A 116 4.79 -16.54 14.71
CA ILE A 116 5.81 -15.67 14.12
C ILE A 116 6.43 -14.78 15.22
N GLY A 117 7.72 -14.98 15.48
CA GLY A 117 8.52 -14.15 16.40
C GLY A 117 8.92 -12.77 15.85
N LEU A 118 8.22 -12.27 14.83
CA LEU A 118 8.49 -11.00 14.14
C LEU A 118 7.25 -10.11 14.19
N PRO A 119 7.37 -8.78 14.11
CA PRO A 119 6.21 -7.89 13.97
C PRO A 119 5.44 -8.23 12.69
N ALA A 120 4.22 -8.77 12.82
CA ALA A 120 3.41 -9.21 11.70
C ALA A 120 1.92 -8.86 11.84
N PHE A 121 1.26 -8.65 10.71
CA PHE A 121 -0.17 -8.36 10.62
C PHE A 121 -0.77 -8.83 9.31
N VAL A 122 -2.10 -8.99 9.28
CA VAL A 122 -2.87 -9.40 8.11
C VAL A 122 -3.77 -8.26 7.66
N THR A 123 -3.80 -7.99 6.36
CA THR A 123 -4.69 -7.01 5.74
C THR A 123 -5.57 -7.62 4.67
N ASP A 124 -6.73 -7.00 4.43
CA ASP A 124 -7.54 -7.28 3.25
C ASP A 124 -7.05 -6.52 2.00
N ARG A 125 -7.78 -6.66 0.89
CA ARG A 125 -7.48 -5.97 -0.37
C ARG A 125 -7.49 -4.45 -0.25
N THR A 126 -8.30 -3.90 0.67
CA THR A 126 -8.42 -2.45 0.90
C THR A 126 -7.43 -1.93 1.94
N LEU A 127 -6.55 -2.81 2.43
CA LEU A 127 -5.55 -2.55 3.46
C LEU A 127 -6.14 -2.27 4.85
N ASP A 128 -7.35 -2.77 5.12
CA ASP A 128 -7.87 -2.87 6.48
C ASP A 128 -7.12 -3.97 7.22
N VAL A 129 -6.69 -3.70 8.45
CA VAL A 129 -6.04 -4.68 9.31
C VAL A 129 -7.08 -5.62 9.88
N ILE A 130 -6.95 -6.91 9.57
CA ILE A 130 -7.89 -7.97 9.98
C ILE A 130 -7.35 -8.74 11.19
N ALA A 131 -6.02 -8.89 11.29
CA ALA A 131 -5.34 -9.46 12.46
C ALA A 131 -3.96 -8.83 12.63
N VAL A 132 -3.44 -8.83 13.85
CA VAL A 132 -2.14 -8.24 14.20
C VAL A 132 -1.56 -9.01 15.38
N ASN A 133 -0.25 -9.24 15.40
CA ASN A 133 0.41 -9.76 16.60
C ASN A 133 0.89 -8.62 17.52
N PRO A 134 1.10 -8.86 18.83
CA PRO A 134 1.47 -7.81 19.77
C PRO A 134 2.72 -7.02 19.37
N LEU A 135 3.69 -7.69 18.74
CA LEU A 135 4.94 -7.07 18.33
C LEU A 135 4.76 -6.09 17.16
N ALA A 136 3.84 -6.35 16.22
CA ALA A 136 3.47 -5.38 15.18
C ALA A 136 2.82 -4.13 15.77
N SER A 137 1.89 -4.28 16.71
CA SER A 137 1.27 -3.15 17.41
C SER A 137 2.28 -2.35 18.23
N ALA A 138 3.33 -2.99 18.74
CA ALA A 138 4.41 -2.31 19.43
C ALA A 138 5.32 -1.53 18.47
N LEU A 139 5.69 -2.14 17.34
CA LEU A 139 6.56 -1.50 16.34
C LEU A 139 5.86 -0.35 15.62
N VAL A 140 4.58 -0.53 15.28
CA VAL A 140 3.75 0.46 14.57
C VAL A 140 2.42 0.59 15.31
N PRO A 141 2.29 1.55 16.26
CA PRO A 141 1.12 1.66 17.12
C PRO A 141 -0.22 1.80 16.42
N SER A 142 -0.25 2.30 15.18
CA SER A 142 -1.45 2.47 14.36
C SER A 142 -1.88 1.17 13.63
N VAL A 143 -1.05 0.11 13.62
CA VAL A 143 -1.45 -1.20 13.12
C VAL A 143 -2.32 -1.87 14.18
N ARG A 144 -3.64 -1.70 14.05
CA ARG A 144 -4.65 -2.29 14.95
C ARG A 144 -5.78 -2.86 14.14
N VAL A 145 -6.39 -3.94 14.63
CA VAL A 145 -7.56 -4.55 13.98
C VAL A 145 -8.65 -3.51 13.78
N GLY A 146 -9.20 -3.43 12.57
CA GLY A 146 -10.24 -2.48 12.19
C GLY A 146 -9.73 -1.16 11.62
N GLU A 147 -8.44 -0.84 11.79
CA GLU A 147 -7.81 0.34 11.20
C GLU A 147 -7.41 0.10 9.75
N ASN A 148 -7.45 1.15 8.93
CA ASN A 148 -7.00 1.09 7.55
C ASN A 148 -5.57 1.64 7.43
N ARG A 149 -4.65 0.85 6.87
CA ARG A 149 -3.24 1.23 6.77
C ARG A 149 -3.00 2.49 5.95
N LEU A 150 -3.78 2.76 4.90
CA LEU A 150 -3.63 4.02 4.15
C LEU A 150 -4.11 5.21 4.95
N ARG A 151 -5.23 5.09 5.68
CA ARG A 151 -5.68 6.17 6.57
C ARG A 151 -4.61 6.48 7.61
N SER A 152 -4.13 5.47 8.33
CA SER A 152 -3.06 5.67 9.31
C SER A 152 -1.84 6.32 8.66
N PHE A 153 -1.33 5.78 7.55
CA PHE A 153 -0.09 6.25 6.94
C PHE A 153 -0.16 7.71 6.46
N PHE A 154 -1.32 8.16 5.98
CA PHE A 154 -1.47 9.50 5.40
C PHE A 154 -2.06 10.55 6.35
N LEU A 155 -2.78 10.13 7.40
CA LEU A 155 -3.54 11.03 8.28
C LEU A 155 -3.03 11.05 9.72
N ASP A 156 -2.29 10.03 10.17
CA ASP A 156 -1.72 9.97 11.51
C ASP A 156 -0.34 10.68 11.55
N PRO A 157 -0.18 11.77 12.32
CA PRO A 157 1.13 12.42 12.49
C PRO A 157 2.19 11.49 13.09
N ALA A 158 1.81 10.51 13.91
CA ALA A 158 2.74 9.56 14.52
C ALA A 158 3.37 8.63 13.47
N GLU A 159 2.61 8.22 12.45
CA GLU A 159 3.13 7.48 11.29
C GLU A 159 4.15 8.30 10.52
N ARG A 160 3.85 9.59 10.31
CA ARG A 160 4.78 10.49 9.63
C ARG A 160 6.09 10.67 10.41
N ALA A 161 6.02 10.77 11.73
CA ALA A 161 7.20 10.86 12.59
C ALA A 161 8.00 9.55 12.66
N LEU A 162 7.30 8.41 12.59
CA LEU A 162 7.90 7.08 12.63
C LEU A 162 8.71 6.77 11.37
N HIS A 163 8.33 7.27 10.19
CA HIS A 163 9.01 6.95 8.93
C HIS A 163 10.00 8.03 8.49
N ALA A 164 11.31 7.72 8.50
CA ALA A 164 12.36 8.68 8.13
C ALA A 164 12.22 9.18 6.67
N ASP A 165 11.86 8.28 5.74
CA ASP A 165 11.59 8.61 4.32
C ASP A 165 10.09 8.57 4.00
N TRP A 166 9.25 9.17 4.85
CA TRP A 166 7.79 9.05 4.77
C TRP A 166 7.22 9.25 3.35
N SER A 167 7.61 10.30 2.62
CA SER A 167 7.08 10.56 1.27
C SER A 167 7.39 9.44 0.27
N ARG A 168 8.57 8.80 0.39
CA ARG A 168 8.94 7.68 -0.46
C ARG A 168 8.13 6.44 -0.11
N THR A 169 7.98 6.14 1.18
CA THR A 169 7.15 5.02 1.65
C THR A 169 5.67 5.24 1.31
N ALA A 170 5.17 6.47 1.37
CA ALA A 170 3.82 6.86 0.97
C ALA A 170 3.55 6.50 -0.50
N ALA A 171 4.45 6.89 -1.40
CA ALA A 171 4.35 6.54 -2.82
C ALA A 171 4.36 5.02 -3.06
N GLN A 172 5.20 4.28 -2.32
CA GLN A 172 5.24 2.81 -2.40
C GLN A 172 3.95 2.17 -1.89
N CYS A 173 3.40 2.63 -0.76
CA CYS A 173 2.13 2.15 -0.21
C CYS A 173 0.98 2.32 -1.22
N VAL A 174 0.92 3.48 -1.89
CA VAL A 174 -0.10 3.77 -2.91
C VAL A 174 0.07 2.91 -4.16
N ALA A 175 1.32 2.71 -4.62
CA ALA A 175 1.59 1.84 -5.76
C ALA A 175 1.19 0.37 -5.49
N VAL A 176 1.48 -0.12 -4.28
CA VAL A 176 1.08 -1.47 -3.84
C VAL A 176 -0.45 -1.57 -3.73
N PHE A 177 -1.10 -0.56 -3.15
CA PHE A 177 -2.56 -0.52 -3.06
C PHE A 177 -3.20 -0.61 -4.45
N ARG A 178 -2.74 0.19 -5.41
CA ARG A 178 -3.26 0.17 -6.78
C ARG A 178 -3.08 -1.18 -7.47
N ARG A 179 -1.89 -1.79 -7.32
CA ARG A 179 -1.63 -3.14 -7.83
C ARG A 179 -2.62 -4.15 -7.26
N ARG A 180 -2.88 -4.08 -5.96
CA ARG A 180 -3.79 -5.00 -5.26
C ARG A 180 -5.25 -4.85 -5.67
N LEU A 181 -5.68 -3.62 -5.91
CA LEU A 181 -7.02 -3.38 -6.43
C LEU A 181 -7.19 -3.96 -7.83
N GLY A 182 -6.13 -3.96 -8.66
CA GLY A 182 -6.19 -4.47 -10.02
C GLY A 182 -7.33 -3.80 -10.81
N SER A 183 -8.29 -4.61 -11.24
CA SER A 183 -9.51 -4.17 -11.94
C SER A 183 -10.66 -3.72 -11.03
N ASP A 184 -10.56 -3.84 -9.71
CA ASP A 184 -11.67 -3.59 -8.77
C ASP A 184 -11.66 -2.17 -8.18
N VAL A 185 -11.05 -1.19 -8.87
CA VAL A 185 -10.99 0.20 -8.34
C VAL A 185 -12.36 0.90 -8.20
N ASP A 186 -13.41 0.41 -8.88
CA ASP A 186 -14.78 0.97 -8.79
C ASP A 186 -15.56 0.43 -7.58
N ASP A 187 -14.95 -0.39 -6.74
CA ASP A 187 -15.58 -0.79 -5.48
C ASP A 187 -15.96 0.48 -4.69
N PRO A 188 -17.25 0.66 -4.32
CA PRO A 188 -17.69 1.84 -3.59
C PRO A 188 -16.88 2.11 -2.31
N ARG A 189 -16.35 1.08 -1.65
CA ARG A 189 -15.46 1.22 -0.49
C ARG A 189 -14.14 1.88 -0.88
N VAL A 190 -13.56 1.45 -2.00
CA VAL A 190 -12.31 1.99 -2.55
C VAL A 190 -12.50 3.43 -3.00
N VAL A 191 -13.57 3.71 -3.74
CA VAL A 191 -13.91 5.08 -4.19
C VAL A 191 -14.05 6.03 -2.99
N ARG A 192 -14.75 5.61 -1.93
CA ARG A 192 -14.87 6.41 -0.70
C ARG A 192 -13.51 6.64 -0.02
N LEU A 193 -12.69 5.59 0.12
CA LEU A 193 -11.36 5.70 0.75
C LEU A 193 -10.46 6.65 -0.04
N VAL A 194 -10.39 6.49 -1.36
CA VAL A 194 -9.60 7.36 -2.24
C VAL A 194 -10.11 8.80 -2.19
N GLY A 195 -11.42 9.01 -2.19
CA GLY A 195 -12.02 10.34 -2.07
C GLY A 195 -11.68 11.03 -0.76
N GLU A 196 -11.83 10.33 0.36
CA GLU A 196 -11.46 10.80 1.70
C GLU A 196 -9.99 11.20 1.76
N LEU A 197 -9.08 10.29 1.39
CA LEU A 197 -7.63 10.55 1.43
C LEU A 197 -7.22 11.66 0.49
N SER A 198 -7.89 11.79 -0.67
CA SER A 198 -7.65 12.89 -1.60
C SER A 198 -8.10 14.24 -1.06
N LEU A 199 -9.16 14.29 -0.26
CA LEU A 199 -9.57 15.55 0.39
C LEU A 199 -8.63 15.92 1.53
N ALA A 200 -8.22 14.93 2.34
CA ALA A 200 -7.47 15.15 3.56
C ALA A 200 -5.94 15.24 3.39
N SER A 201 -5.37 14.69 2.31
CA SER A 201 -3.91 14.65 2.12
C SER A 201 -3.50 15.08 0.71
N ALA A 202 -2.83 16.24 0.61
CA ALA A 202 -2.27 16.74 -0.65
C ALA A 202 -1.20 15.79 -1.22
N GLU A 203 -0.41 15.14 -0.36
CA GLU A 203 0.58 14.16 -0.80
C GLU A 203 -0.11 12.92 -1.37
N PHE A 204 -1.17 12.42 -0.72
CA PHE A 204 -1.97 11.31 -1.27
C PHE A 204 -2.50 11.65 -2.66
N ARG A 205 -3.12 12.83 -2.84
CA ARG A 205 -3.59 13.28 -4.16
C ARG A 205 -2.50 13.23 -5.20
N LYS A 206 -1.32 13.76 -4.87
CA LYS A 206 -0.17 13.80 -5.76
C LYS A 206 0.30 12.39 -6.15
N VAL A 207 0.49 11.49 -5.19
CA VAL A 207 0.97 10.13 -5.50
C VAL A 207 -0.10 9.26 -6.16
N TRP A 208 -1.38 9.48 -5.85
CA TRP A 208 -2.50 8.81 -6.51
C TRP A 208 -2.64 9.26 -7.97
N ALA A 209 -2.52 10.55 -8.27
CA ALA A 209 -2.62 11.07 -9.63
C ALA A 209 -1.51 10.59 -10.58
N ARG A 210 -0.37 10.10 -10.05
CA ARG A 210 0.75 9.58 -10.87
C ARG A 210 0.51 8.21 -11.49
N HIS A 211 -0.51 7.50 -11.00
CA HIS A 211 -0.82 6.15 -11.46
C HIS A 211 0.36 5.17 -11.40
N ASP A 212 1.29 5.38 -10.46
CA ASP A 212 2.41 4.48 -10.27
C ASP A 212 1.89 3.09 -9.87
N VAL A 213 2.29 2.07 -10.64
CA VAL A 213 2.17 0.65 -10.28
C VAL A 213 3.58 0.12 -10.33
N ARG A 214 4.10 -0.34 -9.20
CA ARG A 214 5.49 -0.75 -9.06
C ARG A 214 5.58 -2.17 -8.51
N PRO A 215 6.67 -2.89 -8.81
CA PRO A 215 6.98 -4.10 -8.08
C PRO A 215 7.08 -3.78 -6.58
N VAL A 216 6.78 -4.79 -5.76
CA VAL A 216 7.16 -4.74 -4.34
C VAL A 216 8.68 -4.84 -4.34
N VAL A 217 9.36 -3.71 -4.11
CA VAL A 217 10.83 -3.70 -4.05
C VAL A 217 11.22 -3.91 -2.60
N ASP A 218 12.12 -4.86 -2.36
CA ASP A 218 12.74 -5.15 -1.06
C ASP A 218 13.73 -4.06 -0.65
N LYS A 219 13.27 -2.81 -0.63
CA LYS A 219 14.06 -1.71 -0.06
C LYS A 219 13.72 -1.59 1.42
N PRO A 220 14.72 -1.45 2.29
CA PRO A 220 14.46 -1.25 3.70
C PRO A 220 13.61 -0.01 3.95
N ILE A 221 12.67 -0.15 4.88
CA ILE A 221 11.87 0.90 5.49
C ILE A 221 12.65 1.40 6.70
N ARG A 222 13.06 2.66 6.65
CA ARG A 222 13.74 3.33 7.76
C ARG A 222 12.70 3.90 8.72
N MET A 223 12.83 3.54 10.00
CA MET A 223 11.88 3.89 11.05
C MET A 223 12.60 4.49 12.26
N ASN A 224 12.01 5.52 12.86
CA ASN A 224 12.48 6.19 14.07
C ASN A 224 11.59 5.77 15.24
N HIS A 225 11.88 4.62 15.85
CA HIS A 225 11.04 4.08 16.91
C HIS A 225 11.37 4.75 18.26
N PRO A 226 10.37 5.25 19.02
CA PRO A 226 10.61 6.04 20.24
C PRO A 226 11.34 5.26 21.35
N GLN A 227 11.21 3.94 21.39
CA GLN A 227 11.81 3.11 22.45
C GLN A 227 13.13 2.44 22.05
N VAL A 228 13.38 2.21 20.75
CA VAL A 228 14.55 1.44 20.29
C VAL A 228 15.40 2.18 19.25
N GLY A 229 15.05 3.43 18.93
CA GLY A 229 15.79 4.28 18.02
C GLY A 229 15.55 3.97 16.55
N GLU A 230 16.54 4.28 15.71
CA GLU A 230 16.48 4.04 14.27
C GLU A 230 16.54 2.54 13.96
N LEU A 231 15.67 2.10 13.05
CA LEU A 231 15.54 0.74 12.54
C LEU A 231 15.51 0.78 11.02
N SER A 232 16.26 -0.11 10.37
CA SER A 232 16.16 -0.35 8.93
C SER A 232 15.59 -1.74 8.66
N LEU A 233 14.29 -1.83 8.39
CA LEU A 233 13.55 -3.09 8.31
C LEU A 233 13.08 -3.41 6.90
N THR A 234 13.07 -4.68 6.54
CA THR A 234 12.40 -5.17 5.33
C THR A 234 10.97 -5.54 5.67
N LEU A 235 10.01 -5.11 4.83
CA LEU A 235 8.61 -5.50 4.94
C LEU A 235 8.30 -6.56 3.88
N SER A 236 8.31 -7.82 4.29
CA SER A 236 7.91 -8.93 3.43
C SER A 236 6.40 -9.08 3.43
N LYS A 237 5.88 -9.46 2.26
CA LYS A 237 4.46 -9.44 1.93
C LYS A 237 4.10 -10.75 1.24
N LEU A 238 3.19 -11.51 1.83
CA LEU A 238 2.79 -12.84 1.41
C LEU A 238 1.28 -12.87 1.25
N ASP A 239 0.80 -13.18 0.04
CA ASP A 239 -0.63 -13.37 -0.18
C ASP A 239 -1.10 -14.63 0.54
N VAL A 240 -2.26 -14.55 1.17
CA VAL A 240 -2.90 -15.65 1.89
C VAL A 240 -3.98 -16.23 0.99
N ASP A 241 -3.86 -17.50 0.67
CA ASP A 241 -4.80 -18.20 -0.19
C ASP A 241 -6.23 -18.10 0.36
N GLY A 242 -7.15 -17.71 -0.53
CA GLY A 242 -8.57 -17.63 -0.18
C GLY A 242 -9.33 -16.55 -0.96
N PRO A 243 -10.66 -16.51 -0.81
CA PRO A 243 -11.51 -15.58 -1.54
C PRO A 243 -11.42 -14.12 -1.04
N ASP A 244 -10.83 -13.90 0.13
CA ASP A 244 -10.86 -12.60 0.78
C ASP A 244 -9.68 -11.70 0.34
N GLY A 245 -8.73 -12.23 -0.43
CA GLY A 245 -7.58 -11.46 -0.95
C GLY A 245 -6.69 -10.92 0.18
N LEU A 246 -6.50 -11.75 1.21
CA LEU A 246 -5.75 -11.40 2.40
C LEU A 246 -4.24 -11.40 2.13
N MET A 247 -3.50 -10.68 2.96
CA MET A 247 -2.04 -10.66 2.90
C MET A 247 -1.46 -10.53 4.28
N LEU A 248 -0.47 -11.36 4.55
CA LEU A 248 0.38 -11.28 5.71
C LEU A 248 1.57 -10.38 5.37
N ALA A 249 1.80 -9.37 6.22
CA ALA A 249 2.94 -8.49 6.14
C ALA A 249 3.77 -8.65 7.42
N ALA A 250 5.09 -8.86 7.26
CA ALA A 250 6.02 -9.06 8.37
C ALA A 250 7.24 -8.15 8.22
N TYR A 251 7.59 -7.44 9.29
CA TYR A 251 8.81 -6.66 9.39
C TYR A 251 9.95 -7.54 9.90
N HIS A 252 11.10 -7.50 9.22
CA HIS A 252 12.28 -8.24 9.64
C HIS A 252 13.57 -7.49 9.34
N ALA A 253 14.64 -7.89 10.01
CA ALA A 253 16.00 -7.43 9.76
C ALA A 253 16.88 -8.66 9.50
N ALA A 254 18.00 -8.46 8.80
CA ALA A 254 18.96 -9.54 8.58
C ALA A 254 19.50 -10.05 9.95
N PRO A 255 19.59 -11.37 10.17
CA PRO A 255 20.13 -11.93 11.41
C PRO A 255 21.54 -11.42 11.71
N GLY A 256 21.86 -11.22 12.99
CA GLY A 256 23.18 -10.76 13.43
C GLY A 256 23.46 -9.27 13.18
N THR A 257 22.45 -8.49 12.78
CA THR A 257 22.56 -7.03 12.63
C THR A 257 22.02 -6.30 13.86
N GLY A 258 22.47 -5.06 14.08
CA GLY A 258 21.94 -4.21 15.16
C GLY A 258 20.44 -3.92 15.03
N ASP A 259 19.87 -3.95 13.82
CA ASP A 259 18.42 -3.83 13.63
C ASP A 259 17.67 -5.07 14.15
N ALA A 260 18.24 -6.27 13.98
CA ALA A 260 17.69 -7.49 14.56
C ALA A 260 17.76 -7.48 16.10
N GLU A 261 18.86 -6.97 16.67
CA GLU A 261 19.00 -6.80 18.12
C GLU A 261 17.98 -5.79 18.68
N ARG A 262 17.77 -4.65 18.00
CA ARG A 262 16.75 -3.67 18.39
C ARG A 262 15.32 -4.20 18.28
N LEU A 263 15.03 -5.01 17.26
CA LEU A 263 13.73 -5.72 17.16
C LEU A 263 13.54 -6.72 18.31
N ALA A 264 14.58 -7.47 18.67
CA ALA A 264 14.55 -8.38 19.82
C ALA A 264 14.38 -7.61 21.14
N LEU A 265 15.04 -6.45 21.28
CA LEU A 265 14.86 -5.55 22.42
C LEU A 265 13.40 -5.10 22.53
N LEU A 266 12.78 -4.67 21.41
CA LEU A 266 11.37 -4.31 21.39
C LEU A 266 10.48 -5.48 21.82
N ALA A 267 10.76 -6.70 21.33
CA ALA A 267 10.05 -7.90 21.74
C ALA A 267 10.17 -8.17 23.26
N SER A 268 11.34 -7.96 23.86
CA SER A 268 11.53 -8.08 25.31
C SER A 268 10.71 -7.05 26.12
N LEU A 269 10.58 -5.82 25.62
CA LEU A 269 9.80 -4.77 26.27
C LEU A 269 8.30 -5.07 26.23
N THR A 270 7.81 -5.63 25.12
CA THR A 270 6.39 -6.01 24.98
C THR A 270 5.99 -7.16 25.90
N THR A 271 6.86 -8.19 26.02
CA THR A 271 6.64 -9.32 26.91
C THR A 271 6.80 -8.95 28.39
N GLY A 272 7.71 -8.02 28.71
CA GLY A 272 7.86 -7.45 30.06
C GLY A 272 6.66 -6.60 30.49
N SER A 273 6.07 -5.82 29.59
CA SER A 273 4.87 -5.02 29.87
C SER A 273 3.62 -5.86 30.10
N ALA A 274 3.48 -7.01 29.43
CA ALA A 274 2.39 -7.96 29.66
C ALA A 274 2.50 -8.68 31.02
N ARG A 275 3.66 -8.60 31.69
CA ARG A 275 3.98 -9.33 32.92
C ARG A 275 3.90 -8.50 34.20
N ARG A 276 3.53 -7.23 34.16
CA ARG A 276 3.23 -6.46 35.40
C ARG A 276 1.84 -6.86 35.91
N PRO A 277 1.72 -7.60 37.03
CA PRO A 277 0.44 -7.75 37.69
C PRO A 277 0.03 -6.38 38.23
N ALA A 278 -1.26 -6.05 38.16
CA ALA A 278 -1.80 -4.91 38.87
C ALA A 278 -1.49 -5.08 40.37
N ASP A 279 -0.67 -4.18 40.93
CA ASP A 279 -0.49 -4.04 42.37
C ASP A 279 -1.87 -3.69 42.97
N ALA A 280 -2.53 -4.69 43.55
CA ALA A 280 -3.68 -4.47 44.40
C ALA A 280 -3.18 -3.89 45.74
N PRO A 281 -3.74 -2.77 46.24
CA PRO A 281 -3.33 -2.23 47.53
C PRO A 281 -3.69 -3.23 48.64
N GLY A 282 -2.68 -3.61 49.43
CA GLY A 282 -2.82 -4.53 50.55
C GLY A 282 -3.85 -4.03 51.58
N ALA A 283 -4.89 -4.85 51.79
CA ALA A 283 -5.77 -4.73 52.94
C ALA A 283 -4.98 -5.19 54.18
N ARG A 284 -4.65 -4.23 55.03
CA ARG A 284 -4.04 -4.46 56.34
C ARG A 284 -4.96 -5.30 57.21
N THR A 285 -4.35 -6.28 57.85
CA THR A 285 -4.85 -7.07 58.96
C THR A 285 -5.41 -6.19 60.09
N ALA A 286 -6.59 -6.53 60.59
CA ALA A 286 -6.99 -6.23 61.96
C ALA A 286 -7.38 -7.53 62.66
N HIS A 287 -6.50 -7.94 63.56
CA HIS A 287 -6.63 -9.05 64.49
C HIS A 287 -7.48 -8.59 65.69
N GLY A 288 -8.45 -9.40 66.13
CA GLY A 288 -9.19 -9.13 67.37
C GLY A 288 -10.46 -9.97 67.56
N SER A 289 -10.30 -11.27 67.82
CA SER A 289 -11.21 -12.01 68.74
C SER A 289 -10.73 -11.75 70.19
N PRO A 290 -11.47 -12.03 71.28
CA PRO A 290 -12.61 -12.97 71.40
C PRO A 290 -13.77 -12.54 72.35
N GLY A 291 -14.82 -13.36 72.42
CA GLY A 291 -15.49 -13.61 73.71
C GLY A 291 -17.03 -13.61 73.77
N THR A 292 -17.60 -14.81 74.02
CA THR A 292 -18.71 -15.12 74.96
C THR A 292 -19.95 -14.23 74.94
N ARG A 293 -21.16 -14.69 74.59
CA ARG A 293 -22.02 -15.69 75.26
C ARG A 293 -23.23 -15.95 74.37
#